data_AF-A0A7C1M098-F1
#
_entry.id   AF-A0A7C1M098-F1
#
_cell.length_a   1.000
_cell.length_b   1.000
_cell.length_c   1.000
_cell.angle_alpha   90.00
_cell.angle_beta   90.00
_cell.angle_gamma   90.00
#
_symmetry.space_group_name_H-M   'P 1'
#
loop_
_entity.id
_entity.type
_entity.pdbx_description
1 polymer ?
#
loop_
_entity_poly.entity_id
_entity_poly.type
_entity_poly.pdbx_seq_one_letter_code
_entity_poly.pdbx_strand_id
1 'polypeptide(L)'
;MSTNLIKENDLILLILDQRRRWLIPVKSGGSFHTHKGIIEFDDIIGQNYGTVVFSKPHKQQGYKFLVLKPLPSDYVVHMARNTQIIYPEDAGLILLYTGIGPGSIVIEAGCGSGALSCILGNYVRPNGHV
;
A
#
# COMPACT_ATOMS: atom_id res chain seq x y z
N MET A 1 -16.83 2.89 13.33
CA MET A 1 -15.41 3.25 13.40
C MET A 1 -14.61 2.08 12.86
N SER A 2 -13.94 2.24 11.72
CA SER A 2 -13.12 1.17 11.14
C SER A 2 -12.00 0.84 12.11
N THR A 3 -11.94 -0.40 12.60
CA THR A 3 -10.84 -0.87 13.45
C THR A 3 -9.51 -0.60 12.76
N ASN A 4 -8.67 0.24 13.37
CA ASN A 4 -7.34 0.61 12.84
C ASN A 4 -6.27 -0.47 13.10
N LEU A 5 -6.73 -1.69 13.38
CA LEU A 5 -5.89 -2.84 13.70
C LEU A 5 -5.52 -3.57 12.42
N ILE A 6 -4.25 -3.98 12.34
CA ILE A 6 -3.71 -4.75 11.23
C ILE A 6 -4.18 -6.19 11.37
N LYS A 7 -4.72 -6.75 10.30
CA LYS A 7 -5.18 -8.14 10.24
C LYS A 7 -4.36 -8.96 9.25
N GLU A 8 -4.50 -10.28 9.33
CA GLU A 8 -4.01 -11.16 8.28
C GLU A 8 -4.64 -10.77 6.93
N ASN A 9 -3.85 -10.86 5.87
CA ASN A 9 -4.18 -10.45 4.49
C ASN A 9 -4.36 -8.94 4.28
N ASP A 10 -4.22 -8.11 5.31
CA ASP A 10 -4.08 -6.67 5.10
C ASP A 10 -2.81 -6.40 4.30
N LEU A 11 -2.92 -5.46 3.36
CA LEU A 11 -1.75 -4.90 2.69
C LEU A 11 -1.21 -3.75 3.53
N ILE A 12 0.06 -3.84 3.92
CA ILE A 12 0.73 -2.81 4.71
C ILE A 12 1.82 -2.12 3.90
N LEU A 13 2.10 -0.88 4.27
CA LEU A 13 3.29 -0.19 3.84
C LEU A 13 4.31 -0.23 4.98
N LEU A 14 5.38 -0.99 4.78
CA LEU A 14 6.48 -1.10 5.71
C LEU A 14 7.57 -0.10 5.32
N ILE A 15 7.94 0.81 6.22
CA ILE A 15 8.91 1.88 5.96
C ILE A 15 10.10 1.74 6.90
N LEU A 16 11.30 1.59 6.32
CA LEU A 16 12.56 1.73 7.05
C LEU A 16 13.07 3.18 6.98
N ASP A 17 13.02 3.78 5.79
CA ASP A 17 13.37 5.18 5.54
C ASP A 17 12.78 5.67 4.20
N GLN A 18 13.17 6.87 3.76
CA GLN A 18 12.67 7.50 2.54
C GLN A 18 12.85 6.65 1.28
N ARG A 19 13.91 5.85 1.17
CA ARG A 19 14.22 5.04 -0.02
C ARG A 19 13.70 3.61 0.11
N ARG A 20 13.60 3.11 1.34
CA ARG A 20 13.32 1.70 1.63
C ARG A 20 11.91 1.57 2.21
N ARG A 21 10.97 1.36 1.29
CA ARG A 21 9.54 1.22 1.54
C ARG A 21 9.03 0.02 0.75
N TRP A 22 8.21 -0.81 1.38
CA TRP A 22 7.69 -2.03 0.77
C TRP A 22 6.19 -2.15 1.01
N LEU A 23 5.48 -2.53 -0.05
CA LEU A 23 4.07 -2.84 -0.02
C LEU A 23 3.93 -4.37 0.06
N ILE A 24 3.50 -4.88 1.21
CA ILE A 24 3.54 -6.32 1.49
C ILE A 24 2.23 -6.80 2.12
N PRO A 25 1.70 -7.97 1.72
CA PRO A 25 0.58 -8.59 2.40
C PRO A 25 1.06 -9.26 3.68
N VAL A 26 0.33 -9.02 4.78
CA VAL A 26 0.61 -9.64 6.08
C VAL A 26 0.10 -11.08 6.09
N LYS A 27 0.94 -12.03 6.53
CA LYS A 27 0.62 -13.46 6.59
C LYS A 27 0.96 -14.00 7.97
N SER A 28 0.03 -14.63 8.68
CA SER A 28 0.32 -15.17 10.01
C SER A 28 1.40 -16.26 9.95
N GLY A 29 2.31 -16.28 10.93
CA GLY A 29 3.48 -17.15 10.96
C GLY A 29 4.53 -16.85 9.89
N GLY A 30 4.31 -15.83 9.05
CA GLY A 30 5.24 -15.41 8.00
C GLY A 30 6.23 -14.36 8.48
N SER A 31 7.23 -14.09 7.64
CA SER A 31 8.21 -13.04 7.88
C SER A 31 8.67 -12.34 6.60
N PHE A 32 9.12 -11.10 6.75
CA PHE A 32 9.71 -10.30 5.70
C PHE A 32 11.20 -10.09 5.98
N HIS A 33 12.03 -10.48 5.02
CA HIS A 33 13.49 -10.45 5.16
C HIS A 33 14.08 -9.21 4.47
N THR A 34 14.96 -8.52 5.18
CA THR A 34 15.72 -7.38 4.66
C THR A 34 17.19 -7.53 5.03
N HIS A 35 18.07 -6.74 4.39
CA HIS A 35 19.46 -6.58 4.81
C HIS A 35 19.62 -5.94 6.21
N LYS A 36 18.52 -5.44 6.81
CA LYS A 36 18.48 -4.89 8.17
C LYS A 36 17.82 -5.84 9.18
N GLY A 37 17.65 -7.10 8.82
CA GLY A 37 17.06 -8.13 9.66
C GLY A 37 15.66 -8.52 9.23
N ILE A 38 15.00 -9.29 10.09
CA ILE A 38 13.74 -9.98 9.80
C ILE A 38 12.61 -9.32 10.55
N ILE A 39 11.48 -9.12 9.87
CA ILE A 39 10.23 -8.65 10.48
C ILE A 39 9.26 -9.81 10.49
N GLU A 40 8.88 -10.26 11.68
CA GLU A 40 7.87 -11.30 11.85
C GLU A 40 6.48 -10.66 11.78
N PHE A 41 5.59 -11.22 10.96
CA PHE A 41 4.26 -10.63 10.78
C PHE A 41 3.39 -10.77 12.04
N ASP A 42 3.65 -11.76 12.89
CA ASP A 42 2.95 -11.92 14.16
C ASP A 42 3.28 -10.79 15.16
N ASP A 43 4.39 -10.07 15.00
CA ASP A 43 4.68 -8.85 15.77
C ASP A 43 3.83 -7.65 15.29
N ILE A 44 3.24 -7.74 14.09
CA ILE A 44 2.46 -6.68 13.43
C ILE A 44 0.94 -6.92 13.56
N ILE A 45 0.50 -8.17 13.42
CA ILE A 45 -0.93 -8.52 13.49
C ILE A 45 -1.50 -8.12 14.86
N GLY A 46 -2.67 -7.47 14.84
CA GLY A 46 -3.31 -6.97 16.05
C GLY A 46 -2.75 -5.64 16.57
N GLN A 47 -1.71 -5.09 15.97
CA GLN A 47 -1.24 -3.74 16.26
C GLN A 47 -2.02 -2.69 15.46
N ASN A 48 -1.96 -1.44 15.91
CA ASN A 48 -2.51 -0.32 15.13
C ASN A 48 -1.57 0.08 13.99
N TYR A 49 -2.14 0.51 12.86
CA TYR A 49 -1.38 1.26 11.86
C TYR A 49 -0.76 2.51 12.50
N GLY A 50 0.48 2.84 12.11
CA GLY A 50 1.31 3.86 12.75
C GLY A 50 2.28 3.32 13.79
N THR A 51 2.21 2.03 14.13
CA THR A 51 3.11 1.41 15.11
C THR A 51 4.51 1.18 14.51
N VAL A 52 5.52 1.25 15.37
CA VAL A 52 6.91 0.90 15.03
C VAL A 52 7.22 -0.51 15.51
N VAL A 53 7.75 -1.33 14.62
CA VAL A 53 8.27 -2.67 14.93
C VAL A 53 9.78 -2.70 14.75
N PHE A 54 10.45 -3.62 15.43
CA PHE A 54 11.91 -3.77 15.40
C PHE A 54 12.31 -5.03 14.65
N SER A 55 13.36 -4.96 13.84
CA SER A 55 13.90 -6.16 13.20
C SER A 55 14.59 -7.11 14.17
N LYS A 56 14.36 -8.41 13.98
CA LYS A 56 15.03 -9.50 14.70
C LYS A 56 16.52 -9.57 14.29
N PRO A 57 17.41 -10.10 15.17
CA PRO A 57 17.12 -10.81 16.42
C PRO A 57 16.79 -9.91 17.62
N HIS A 58 17.00 -8.60 17.51
CA HIS A 58 16.87 -7.70 18.65
C HIS A 58 15.44 -7.16 18.81
N LYS A 59 14.71 -7.61 19.84
CA LYS A 59 13.31 -7.18 20.09
C LYS A 59 13.10 -5.67 20.27
N GLN A 60 14.11 -4.93 20.77
CA GLN A 60 14.01 -3.49 21.03
C GLN A 60 15.26 -2.69 20.61
N GLN A 61 16.29 -3.36 20.10
CA GLN A 61 17.54 -2.75 19.63
C GLN A 61 17.76 -2.93 18.12
N GLY A 62 16.80 -3.56 17.43
CA GLY A 62 16.82 -3.74 15.99
C GLY A 62 16.58 -2.44 15.22
N TYR A 63 16.57 -2.53 13.90
CA TYR A 63 16.18 -1.39 13.07
C TYR A 63 14.68 -1.14 13.21
N LYS A 64 14.30 0.13 13.31
CA LYS A 64 12.90 0.56 13.41
C LYS A 64 12.24 0.54 12.05
N PHE A 65 11.08 -0.09 11.96
CA PHE A 65 10.22 -0.05 10.80
C PHE A 65 8.86 0.50 11.19
N LEU A 66 8.37 1.49 10.46
CA LEU A 66 7.04 2.05 10.63
C LEU A 66 6.06 1.26 9.76
N VAL A 67 4.94 0.83 10.35
CA VAL A 67 3.89 0.10 9.63
C VAL A 67 2.71 1.03 9.37
N LEU A 68 2.48 1.40 8.11
CA LEU A 68 1.41 2.31 7.72
C LEU A 68 0.35 1.63 6.84
N LYS A 69 -0.83 2.23 6.83
CA LYS A 69 -1.87 1.88 5.87
C LYS A 69 -1.48 2.45 4.51
N PRO A 70 -1.41 1.65 3.44
CA PRO A 70 -1.04 2.16 2.13
C PRO A 70 -2.08 3.17 1.61
N LEU A 71 -1.59 4.28 1.06
CA LEU A 71 -2.37 5.22 0.27
C LEU A 71 -2.47 4.76 -1.18
N PRO A 72 -3.46 5.21 -1.97
CA PRO A 72 -3.56 4.90 -3.41
C PRO A 72 -2.24 5.07 -4.18
N SER A 73 -1.49 6.13 -3.86
CA SER A 73 -0.17 6.40 -4.45
C SER A 73 0.88 5.33 -4.07
N ASP A 74 0.83 4.78 -2.86
CA ASP A 74 1.76 3.73 -2.43
C ASP A 74 1.53 2.44 -3.23
N TYR A 75 0.27 2.10 -3.59
CA TYR A 75 -0.01 0.97 -4.49
C TYR A 75 0.68 1.19 -5.83
N VAL A 76 0.49 2.35 -6.45
CA VAL A 76 1.08 2.66 -7.76
C VAL A 76 2.60 2.65 -7.73
N VAL A 77 3.20 3.19 -6.67
CA VAL A 77 4.67 3.27 -6.55
C VAL A 77 5.31 1.92 -6.24
N HIS A 78 4.64 1.06 -5.48
CA HIS A 78 5.25 -0.17 -4.95
C HIS A 78 4.66 -1.48 -5.48
N MET A 79 3.62 -1.43 -6.32
CA MET A 79 3.11 -2.62 -6.99
C MET A 79 4.14 -3.24 -7.94
N ALA A 80 4.01 -4.56 -8.17
CA ALA A 80 4.72 -5.22 -9.26
C ALA A 80 4.25 -4.64 -10.61
N ARG A 81 5.20 -4.47 -11.54
CA ARG A 81 4.95 -3.84 -12.85
C ARG A 81 5.43 -4.76 -13.95
N ASN A 82 4.54 -5.04 -14.89
CA ASN A 82 4.86 -5.74 -16.13
C ASN A 82 4.94 -4.76 -17.32
N THR A 83 4.39 -3.56 -17.15
CA THR A 83 4.30 -2.52 -18.19
C THR A 83 4.67 -1.16 -17.62
N GLN A 84 4.88 -0.18 -18.49
CA GLN A 84 4.91 1.22 -18.06
C GLN A 84 3.57 1.60 -17.42
N ILE A 85 3.65 2.45 -16.39
CA ILE A 85 2.50 2.89 -15.60
C ILE A 85 2.33 4.41 -15.66
N ILE A 86 1.11 4.86 -15.37
CA ILE A 86 0.82 6.27 -15.06
C ILE A 86 1.14 6.52 -13.59
N TYR A 87 1.94 7.55 -13.32
CA TYR A 87 2.33 7.96 -11.97
C TYR A 87 1.29 8.90 -11.34
N PRO A 88 1.29 9.08 -10.00
CA PRO A 88 0.28 9.88 -9.30
C PRO A 88 0.15 11.33 -9.81
N GLU A 89 1.23 11.94 -10.28
CA GLU A 89 1.25 13.30 -10.81
C GLU A 89 0.35 13.41 -12.06
N ASP A 90 0.53 12.49 -13.02
CA ASP A 90 -0.27 12.44 -14.24
C ASP A 90 -1.70 11.97 -13.97
N ALA A 91 -1.88 10.99 -13.08
CA ALA A 91 -3.21 10.52 -12.68
C ALA A 91 -4.03 11.63 -12.01
N GLY A 92 -3.40 12.50 -11.23
CA GLY A 92 -4.03 13.68 -10.65
C GLY A 92 -4.55 14.64 -11.72
N LEU A 93 -3.77 14.88 -12.78
CA LEU A 93 -4.21 15.68 -13.93
C LEU A 93 -5.37 15.03 -14.68
N ILE A 94 -5.31 13.71 -14.92
CA ILE A 94 -6.42 12.96 -15.55
C ILE A 94 -7.71 13.17 -14.76
N LEU A 95 -7.68 12.94 -13.44
CA LEU A 95 -8.85 13.13 -12.57
C LEU A 95 -9.38 14.56 -12.64
N LEU A 96 -8.50 15.56 -12.57
CA LEU A 96 -8.89 16.97 -12.61
C LEU A 96 -9.55 17.37 -13.94
N TYR A 97 -8.98 16.99 -15.08
CA TYR A 97 -9.49 17.38 -16.39
C TYR A 97 -10.74 16.61 -16.82
N THR A 98 -10.90 15.38 -16.34
CA THR A 98 -12.07 14.54 -16.67
C THR A 98 -13.25 14.76 -15.73
N GLY A 99 -13.02 15.37 -14.55
CA GLY A 99 -14.05 15.54 -13.53
C GLY A 99 -14.51 14.23 -12.89
N ILE A 100 -13.72 13.15 -13.00
CA ILE A 100 -14.01 11.85 -12.39
C ILE A 100 -14.07 12.00 -10.87
N GLY A 101 -15.12 11.46 -10.27
CA GLY A 101 -15.34 11.51 -8.83
C GLY A 101 -16.24 10.39 -8.31
N PRO A 102 -16.72 10.50 -7.06
CA PRO A 102 -17.59 9.50 -6.45
C PRO A 102 -18.83 9.22 -7.29
N GLY A 103 -19.08 7.94 -7.61
CA GLY A 103 -20.22 7.51 -8.41
C GLY A 103 -19.99 7.53 -9.93
N SER A 104 -18.85 8.02 -10.42
CA SER A 104 -18.54 7.97 -11.85
C SER A 104 -18.44 6.52 -12.36
N ILE A 105 -18.90 6.30 -13.59
CA ILE A 105 -18.64 5.08 -14.36
C ILE A 105 -17.56 5.45 -15.38
N VAL A 106 -16.39 4.85 -15.25
CA VAL A 106 -15.20 5.18 -16.04
C VAL A 106 -14.88 4.00 -16.94
N ILE A 107 -14.46 4.26 -18.18
CA ILE A 107 -13.92 3.23 -19.05
C ILE A 107 -12.43 3.50 -19.20
N GLU A 108 -11.61 2.53 -18.79
CA GLU A 108 -10.17 2.54 -19.03
C GLU A 108 -9.82 1.49 -20.09
N ALA A 109 -9.14 1.92 -21.15
CA ALA A 109 -8.69 1.02 -22.21
C ALA A 109 -7.16 0.94 -22.23
N GLY A 110 -6.68 -0.27 -21.94
CA GLY A 110 -5.27 -0.56 -21.66
C GLY A 110 -4.99 -0.58 -20.16
N CYS A 111 -5.44 -1.63 -19.46
CA CYS A 111 -5.21 -1.77 -18.02
C CYS A 111 -3.72 -1.83 -17.65
N GLY A 112 -2.90 -2.46 -18.51
CA GLY A 112 -1.46 -2.61 -18.28
C GLY A 112 -1.20 -3.31 -16.95
N SER A 113 -0.39 -2.68 -16.08
CA SER A 113 -0.14 -3.18 -14.73
C SER A 113 -1.28 -2.85 -13.74
N GLY A 114 -2.29 -2.08 -14.13
CA GLY A 114 -3.44 -1.70 -13.29
C GLY A 114 -3.24 -0.48 -12.39
N ALA A 115 -2.16 0.28 -12.60
CA ALA A 115 -1.83 1.43 -11.75
C ALA A 115 -2.90 2.53 -11.77
N LEU A 116 -3.33 2.95 -12.97
CA LEU A 116 -4.38 3.95 -13.11
C LEU A 116 -5.73 3.37 -12.68
N SER A 117 -6.03 2.11 -13.03
CA SER A 117 -7.23 1.39 -12.55
C SER A 117 -7.37 1.44 -11.02
N CYS A 118 -6.29 1.21 -10.27
CA CYS A 118 -6.31 1.28 -8.80
C CYS A 118 -6.65 2.70 -8.29
N ILE A 119 -6.11 3.74 -8.92
CA ILE A 119 -6.42 5.14 -8.55
C ILE A 119 -7.88 5.44 -8.87
N LEU A 120 -8.32 5.16 -10.10
CA LEU A 120 -9.69 5.41 -10.55
C LEU A 120 -10.70 4.68 -9.64
N GLY A 121 -10.49 3.40 -9.38
CA GLY A 121 -11.36 2.59 -8.51
C GLY A 121 -11.50 3.19 -7.11
N ASN A 122 -10.42 3.73 -6.54
CA ASN A 122 -10.48 4.41 -5.25
C ASN A 122 -11.22 5.76 -5.30
N TYR A 123 -11.19 6.48 -6.42
CA TYR A 123 -11.85 7.78 -6.58
C TYR A 123 -13.34 7.65 -6.91
N VAL A 124 -13.76 6.60 -7.61
CA VAL A 124 -15.17 6.40 -8.00
C VAL A 124 -16.04 5.81 -6.88
N ARG A 125 -15.43 5.32 -5.80
CA ARG A 125 -16.15 4.81 -4.61
C ARG A 125 -17.13 5.87 -4.03
N PRO A 126 -18.20 5.47 -3.32
CA PRO A 126 -18.57 4.10 -3.00
C PRO A 126 -19.37 3.39 -4.10
N ASN A 127 -20.01 4.15 -4.99
CA ASN A 127 -21.05 3.60 -5.89
C ASN A 127 -20.68 3.68 -7.38
N GLY A 128 -19.47 4.10 -7.72
CA GLY A 128 -18.98 4.13 -9.10
C GLY A 128 -18.29 2.83 -9.52
N HIS A 129 -17.85 2.78 -10.76
CA HIS A 129 -17.23 1.60 -11.36
C HIS A 129 -16.17 2.01 -12.40
N VAL A 130 -15.17 1.16 -12.59
CA VAL A 130 -14.13 1.29 -13.62
C VAL A 130 -14.12 0.01 -14.43
#